data_AF-A0A6M3K0U2-F1
#
_entry.id   AF-A0A6M3K0U2-F1
#
_cell.length_a   1.000
_cell.length_b   1.000
_cell.length_c   1.000
_cell.angle_alpha   90.00
_cell.angle_beta   90.00
_cell.angle_gamma   90.00
#
_symmetry.space_group_name_H-M   'P 1'
#
loop_
_entity.id
_entity.type
_entity.pdbx_description
1 polymer ?
#
loop_
_entity_poly.entity_id
_entity_poly.type
_entity_poly.pdbx_seq_one_letter_code
_entity_poly.pdbx_strand_id
1 'polypeptide(L)'
;MRLLKYLTEKYLTRFKSQYEGGVSFEVFINPSQKELREFDAVRFIANNETKKVYVWDAQYEIHAVIWEKLGFSSNNIYNSKDVLSGTTVKKGGKHETKYSDAMKKHHLSVDWEWVNKYIDVTKFIEKIRGIFVK
;
A
#
# COMPACT_ATOMS: atom_id res chain seq x y z
N MET A 1 -8.41 -6.85 -23.30
CA MET A 1 -9.33 -5.71 -23.01
C MET A 1 -10.30 -5.89 -21.84
N ARG A 2 -10.52 -7.09 -21.26
CA ARG A 2 -11.39 -7.26 -20.06
C ARG A 2 -10.77 -6.80 -18.74
N LEU A 3 -9.44 -6.94 -18.58
CA LEU A 3 -8.75 -6.64 -17.31
C LEU A 3 -8.67 -5.14 -16.99
N LEU A 4 -8.37 -4.31 -17.99
CA LEU A 4 -8.36 -2.84 -17.86
C LEU A 4 -9.74 -2.29 -17.46
N LYS A 5 -10.82 -2.89 -17.99
CA LYS A 5 -12.20 -2.54 -17.65
C LYS A 5 -12.60 -2.97 -16.22
N TYR A 6 -12.11 -4.12 -15.77
CA TYR A 6 -12.31 -4.62 -14.41
C TYR A 6 -11.54 -3.80 -13.36
N LEU A 7 -10.33 -3.35 -13.71
CA LEU A 7 -9.56 -2.41 -12.88
C LEU A 7 -10.25 -1.04 -12.74
N THR A 8 -10.99 -0.60 -13.78
CA THR A 8 -11.77 0.64 -13.72
C THR A 8 -12.94 0.56 -12.73
N GLU A 9 -13.46 -0.63 -12.42
CA GLU A 9 -14.55 -0.83 -11.45
C GLU A 9 -14.06 -0.84 -9.98
N LYS A 10 -12.75 -0.97 -9.75
CA LYS A 10 -12.08 -0.91 -8.43
C LYS A 10 -11.28 0.37 -8.20
N TYR A 11 -11.36 1.29 -9.14
CA TYR A 11 -10.74 2.61 -9.08
C TYR A 11 -11.43 3.45 -8.02
N LEU A 12 -10.66 4.01 -7.09
CA LEU A 12 -11.20 5.00 -6.15
C LEU A 12 -11.24 6.38 -6.80
N THR A 13 -10.08 6.81 -7.30
CA THR A 13 -9.84 8.19 -7.74
C THR A 13 -8.50 8.31 -8.46
N ARG A 14 -8.31 9.44 -9.14
CA ARG A 14 -7.12 9.84 -9.89
C ARG A 14 -6.61 11.13 -9.30
N PHE A 15 -5.32 11.15 -9.01
CA PHE A 15 -4.66 12.31 -8.45
C PHE A 15 -3.61 12.83 -9.43
N LYS A 16 -3.27 14.11 -9.31
CA LYS A 16 -2.09 14.68 -9.96
C LYS A 16 -0.87 14.48 -9.06
N SER A 17 0.23 13.99 -9.63
CA SER A 17 1.49 13.82 -8.93
C SER A 17 2.14 15.18 -8.64
N GLN A 18 2.69 15.34 -7.44
CA GLN A 18 3.51 16.50 -7.10
C GLN A 18 4.97 16.35 -7.56
N TYR A 19 5.43 15.12 -7.82
CA TYR A 19 6.82 14.80 -8.15
C TYR A 19 7.04 14.58 -9.65
N GLU A 20 6.03 14.13 -10.38
CA GLU A 20 6.07 13.82 -11.81
C GLU A 20 5.40 14.93 -12.64
N GLY A 21 5.71 16.20 -12.35
CA GLY A 21 5.26 17.35 -13.15
C GLY A 21 3.73 17.47 -13.33
N GLY A 22 2.92 16.98 -12.38
CA GLY A 22 1.47 17.03 -12.47
C GLY A 22 0.84 15.88 -13.27
N VAL A 23 1.62 14.86 -13.66
CA VAL A 23 1.11 13.64 -14.33
C VAL A 23 0.02 13.01 -13.46
N SER A 24 -1.08 12.63 -14.12
CA SER A 24 -2.18 11.98 -13.44
C SER A 24 -1.89 10.50 -13.23
N PHE A 25 -2.16 10.00 -12.04
CA PHE A 25 -2.00 8.60 -11.69
C PHE A 25 -3.21 8.08 -10.92
N GLU A 26 -3.36 6.76 -10.90
CA GLU A 26 -4.53 6.08 -10.36
C GLU A 26 -4.23 5.45 -9.00
N VAL A 27 -5.21 5.53 -8.10
CA VAL A 27 -5.19 4.80 -6.82
C VAL A 27 -6.27 3.72 -6.87
N PHE A 28 -5.83 2.48 -6.75
CA PHE A 28 -6.67 1.28 -6.77
C PHE A 28 -7.05 0.89 -5.35
N ILE A 29 -8.27 0.36 -5.15
CA ILE A 29 -8.68 -0.25 -3.89
C ILE A 29 -8.76 -1.76 -4.05
N ASN A 30 -8.15 -2.47 -3.11
CA ASN A 30 -8.23 -3.93 -3.00
C ASN A 30 -7.90 -4.65 -4.33
N PRO A 31 -6.79 -4.27 -5.01
CA PRO A 31 -6.35 -5.00 -6.20
C PRO A 31 -5.91 -6.41 -5.80
N SER A 32 -6.22 -7.38 -6.64
CA SER A 32 -5.69 -8.73 -6.54
C SER A 32 -4.19 -8.74 -6.83
N GLN A 33 -3.49 -9.74 -6.29
CA GLN A 33 -2.07 -9.93 -6.58
C GLN A 33 -1.78 -10.08 -8.09
N LYS A 34 -2.75 -10.56 -8.88
CA LYS A 34 -2.63 -10.66 -10.35
C LYS A 34 -2.62 -9.28 -10.99
N GLU A 35 -3.51 -8.40 -10.56
CA GLU A 35 -3.59 -7.01 -11.01
C GLU A 35 -2.30 -6.24 -10.69
N LEU A 36 -1.67 -6.55 -9.56
CA LEU A 36 -0.39 -5.94 -9.20
C LEU A 36 0.76 -6.33 -10.13
N ARG A 37 0.71 -7.46 -10.85
CA ARG A 37 1.83 -7.91 -11.70
C ARG A 37 2.13 -6.98 -12.86
N GLU A 38 1.23 -6.07 -13.20
CA GLU A 38 1.40 -5.08 -14.25
C GLU A 38 2.35 -3.93 -13.82
N PHE A 39 2.64 -3.81 -12.53
CA PHE A 39 3.52 -2.78 -11.98
C PHE A 39 4.91 -3.35 -11.67
N ASP A 40 5.95 -2.53 -11.80
CA ASP A 40 7.31 -2.89 -11.38
C ASP A 40 7.53 -2.64 -9.88
N ALA A 41 6.92 -1.57 -9.36
CA ALA A 41 6.87 -1.28 -7.94
C ALA A 41 5.57 -0.58 -7.58
N VAL A 42 4.99 -0.94 -6.44
CA VAL A 42 3.79 -0.29 -5.93
C VAL A 42 3.99 0.19 -4.50
N ARG A 43 3.36 1.31 -4.16
CA ARG A 43 3.18 1.75 -2.79
C ARG A 43 1.77 1.40 -2.36
N PHE A 44 1.61 1.12 -1.07
CA PHE A 44 0.30 0.81 -0.51
C PHE A 44 0.07 1.41 0.87
N ILE A 45 -1.21 1.58 1.19
CA ILE A 45 -1.76 1.92 2.50
C ILE A 45 -2.90 0.93 2.77
N ALA A 46 -2.79 0.11 3.81
CA ALA A 46 -3.87 -0.75 4.28
C ALA A 46 -4.47 -0.15 5.54
N ASN A 47 -5.76 0.13 5.52
CA ASN A 47 -6.50 0.67 6.65
C ASN A 47 -7.34 -0.45 7.31
N ASN A 48 -7.05 -0.73 8.57
CA ASN A 48 -7.65 -1.82 9.35
C ASN A 48 -9.12 -1.57 9.69
N GLU A 49 -9.52 -0.32 9.94
CA GLU A 49 -10.90 0.05 10.27
C GLU A 49 -11.85 -0.18 9.08
N THR A 50 -11.42 0.27 7.91
CA THR A 50 -12.23 0.22 6.68
C THR A 50 -12.02 -1.06 5.86
N LYS A 51 -11.02 -1.87 6.21
CA LYS A 51 -10.58 -3.06 5.48
C LYS A 51 -10.31 -2.79 3.99
N LYS A 52 -9.65 -1.65 3.72
CA LYS A 52 -9.26 -1.22 2.37
C LYS A 52 -7.74 -1.19 2.24
N VAL A 53 -7.24 -1.69 1.12
CA VAL A 53 -5.84 -1.57 0.68
C VAL A 53 -5.80 -0.65 -0.53
N TYR A 54 -5.29 0.55 -0.33
CA TYR A 54 -5.05 1.53 -1.37
C TYR A 54 -3.68 1.25 -1.98
N VAL A 55 -3.60 1.19 -3.31
CA VAL A 55 -2.36 0.87 -4.03
C VAL A 55 -2.19 1.81 -5.21
N TRP A 56 -0.97 2.25 -5.45
CA TRP A 56 -0.60 3.04 -6.61
C TRP A 56 0.83 2.73 -7.03
N ASP A 57 1.18 3.10 -8.25
CA ASP A 57 2.53 2.93 -8.76
C ASP A 57 3.51 3.80 -7.96
N ALA A 58 4.59 3.18 -7.51
CA ALA A 58 5.57 3.79 -6.62
C ALA A 58 6.33 4.96 -7.24
N GLN A 59 6.30 5.16 -8.56
CA GLN A 59 6.96 6.29 -9.18
C GLN A 59 6.25 7.63 -8.90
N TYR A 60 4.93 7.64 -8.78
CA TYR A 60 4.19 8.90 -8.86
C TYR A 60 4.13 9.69 -7.54
N GLU A 61 4.00 9.04 -6.39
CA GLU A 61 3.65 9.77 -5.17
C GLU A 61 4.05 9.03 -3.90
N ILE A 62 4.45 9.74 -2.84
CA ILE A 62 4.83 9.14 -1.56
C ILE A 62 3.61 8.92 -0.64
N HIS A 63 3.74 8.07 0.38
CA HIS A 63 2.64 7.73 1.29
C HIS A 63 2.05 8.95 1.99
N ALA A 64 2.87 9.90 2.44
CA ALA A 64 2.40 11.09 3.15
C ALA A 64 1.41 11.92 2.29
N VAL A 65 1.74 12.13 1.02
CA VAL A 65 0.88 12.90 0.10
C VAL A 65 -0.41 12.15 -0.24
N ILE A 66 -0.34 10.83 -0.47
CA ILE A 66 -1.56 10.03 -0.70
C ILE A 66 -2.46 10.00 0.52
N TRP A 67 -1.87 9.87 1.70
CA TRP A 67 -2.61 9.86 2.97
C TRP A 67 -3.49 11.10 3.13
N GLU A 68 -2.93 12.28 2.88
CA GLU A 68 -3.67 13.55 2.89
C GLU A 68 -4.74 13.60 1.79
N LYS A 69 -4.40 13.19 0.56
CA LYS A 69 -5.34 13.18 -0.58
C LYS A 69 -6.53 12.22 -0.38
N LEU A 70 -6.36 11.17 0.42
CA LEU A 70 -7.43 10.24 0.81
C LEU A 70 -8.33 10.81 1.94
N GLY A 71 -8.03 12.01 2.45
CA GLY A 71 -8.83 12.69 3.46
C GLY A 71 -8.61 12.17 4.89
N PHE A 72 -7.50 11.47 5.13
CA PHE A 72 -7.19 11.01 6.48
C PHE A 72 -6.65 12.16 7.34
N SER A 73 -7.16 12.29 8.57
CA SER A 73 -7.04 13.49 9.41
C SER A 73 -5.77 13.56 10.27
N SER A 74 -4.92 12.53 10.28
CA SER A 74 -3.76 12.49 11.19
C SER A 74 -2.49 13.06 10.54
N ASN A 75 -1.75 13.88 11.30
CA ASN A 75 -0.46 14.47 10.92
C ASN A 75 0.67 13.47 10.63
N ASN A 76 0.45 12.16 10.80
CA ASN A 76 1.48 11.16 10.49
C ASN A 76 0.89 9.75 10.30
N ILE A 77 0.84 9.27 9.06
CA ILE A 77 0.45 7.89 8.71
C ILE A 77 1.23 6.84 9.51
N TYR A 78 2.50 7.11 9.83
CA TYR A 78 3.42 6.18 10.49
C TYR A 78 3.18 6.04 12.00
N ASN A 79 2.36 6.92 12.58
CA ASN A 79 1.94 6.85 13.97
C ASN A 79 0.58 6.17 14.15
N SER A 80 -0.17 5.95 13.08
CA SER A 80 -1.45 5.26 13.17
C SER A 80 -1.22 3.78 13.48
N LYS A 81 -1.98 3.22 14.42
CA LYS A 81 -1.95 1.78 14.72
C LYS A 81 -2.82 0.96 13.77
N ASP A 82 -3.81 1.62 13.17
CA ASP A 82 -4.81 1.00 12.31
C ASP A 82 -4.43 1.13 10.83
N VAL A 83 -3.19 1.52 10.54
CA VAL A 83 -2.72 1.70 9.17
C VAL A 83 -1.38 1.02 8.97
N LEU A 84 -1.28 0.25 7.89
CA LEU A 84 -0.06 -0.38 7.44
C LEU A 84 0.36 0.22 6.10
N SER A 85 1.56 0.79 6.01
CA SER A 85 2.07 1.35 4.76
C SER A 85 3.40 0.72 4.36
N GLY A 86 3.56 0.46 3.06
CA GLY A 86 4.81 -0.09 2.53
C GLY A 86 4.98 0.08 1.03
N THR A 87 6.11 -0.38 0.54
CA THR A 87 6.44 -0.43 -0.89
C THR A 87 6.73 -1.87 -1.26
N THR A 88 6.22 -2.35 -2.38
CA THR A 88 6.54 -3.67 -2.89
C THR A 88 7.16 -3.55 -4.26
N VAL A 89 8.12 -4.42 -4.57
CA VAL A 89 8.86 -4.41 -5.83
C VAL A 89 8.74 -5.78 -6.47
N LYS A 90 8.50 -5.80 -7.77
CA LYS A 90 8.40 -7.02 -8.56
C LYS A 90 9.79 -7.67 -8.66
N LYS A 91 9.89 -8.91 -8.19
CA LYS A 91 11.06 -9.79 -8.31
C LYS A 91 10.60 -11.18 -8.74
N GLY A 92 11.15 -11.70 -9.83
CA GLY A 92 10.80 -13.04 -10.34
C GLY A 92 9.30 -13.22 -10.61
N GLY A 93 8.59 -12.17 -11.04
CA GLY A 93 7.15 -12.20 -11.32
C GLY A 93 6.23 -12.12 -10.10
N LYS A 94 6.76 -11.91 -8.90
CA LYS A 94 6.00 -11.70 -7.65
C LYS A 94 6.38 -10.35 -7.03
N HIS A 95 5.44 -9.70 -6.34
CA HIS A 95 5.74 -8.49 -5.58
C HIS A 95 6.28 -8.88 -4.20
N GLU A 96 7.49 -8.43 -3.88
CA GLU A 96 8.08 -8.56 -2.55
C GLU A 96 8.00 -7.22 -1.85
N THR A 97 7.41 -7.19 -0.66
CA THR A 97 7.36 -5.97 0.17
C THR A 97 8.76 -5.60 0.63
N LYS A 98 9.30 -4.52 0.06
CA LYS A 98 10.50 -3.86 0.56
C LYS A 98 10.09 -2.94 1.72
N TYR A 99 10.88 -3.04 2.77
CA TYR A 99 10.83 -2.26 4.00
C TYR A 99 10.23 -0.86 3.85
N SER A 100 9.37 -0.47 4.79
CA SER A 100 9.10 0.93 5.08
C SER A 100 9.76 1.24 6.43
N ASP A 101 10.62 2.26 6.47
CA ASP A 101 11.36 2.72 7.67
C ASP A 101 10.45 3.15 8.83
N ALA A 102 9.14 3.08 8.65
CA ALA A 102 8.18 3.85 9.41
C ALA A 102 7.18 3.00 10.20
N MET A 103 7.27 1.67 10.12
CA MET A 103 6.49 0.79 10.97
C MET A 103 7.04 0.70 12.40
N LYS A 104 6.16 0.87 13.37
CA LYS A 104 6.44 0.87 14.81
C LYS A 104 5.79 -0.33 15.52
N LYS A 105 6.30 -0.68 16.71
CA LYS A 105 5.81 -1.78 17.56
C LYS A 105 4.28 -1.81 17.72
N HIS A 106 3.64 -0.65 17.80
CA HIS A 106 2.19 -0.55 18.03
C HIS A 106 1.34 -1.18 16.92
N HIS A 107 1.88 -1.35 15.71
CA HIS A 107 1.16 -2.02 14.63
C HIS A 107 1.05 -3.55 14.84
N LEU A 108 1.87 -4.14 15.71
CA LEU A 108 1.80 -5.58 16.01
C LEU A 108 0.54 -5.96 16.81
N SER A 109 -0.22 -4.99 17.32
CA SER A 109 -1.52 -5.25 17.98
C SER A 109 -2.65 -5.56 16.99
N VAL A 110 -2.42 -5.39 15.68
CA VAL A 110 -3.39 -5.68 14.63
C VAL A 110 -2.95 -6.94 13.89
N ASP A 111 -3.89 -7.85 13.66
CA ASP A 111 -3.68 -8.94 12.73
C ASP A 111 -3.74 -8.41 11.30
N TRP A 112 -2.58 -8.39 10.64
CA TRP A 112 -2.41 -7.90 9.28
C TRP A 112 -2.49 -9.01 8.22
N GLU A 113 -2.74 -10.25 8.60
CA GLU A 113 -2.82 -11.36 7.65
C GLU A 113 -3.90 -11.16 6.59
N TRP A 114 -4.97 -10.39 6.91
CA TRP A 114 -6.01 -10.04 5.94
C TRP A 114 -5.47 -9.27 4.72
N VAL A 115 -4.34 -8.55 4.87
CA VAL A 115 -3.71 -7.80 3.78
C VAL A 115 -3.09 -8.74 2.75
N ASN A 116 -2.68 -9.95 3.14
CA ASN A 116 -2.05 -10.95 2.25
C ASN A 116 -2.94 -11.34 1.06
N LYS A 117 -4.26 -11.16 1.17
CA LYS A 117 -5.20 -11.30 0.05
C LYS A 117 -4.87 -10.38 -1.13
N TYR A 118 -4.30 -9.22 -0.86
CA TYR A 118 -4.02 -8.16 -1.82
C TYR A 118 -2.51 -8.01 -2.05
N ILE A 119 -1.73 -7.95 -0.96
CA ILE A 119 -0.29 -7.73 -0.95
C ILE A 119 0.34 -8.65 0.09
N ASP A 120 1.34 -9.45 -0.28
CA ASP A 120 2.07 -10.30 0.67
C ASP A 120 2.93 -9.44 1.62
N VAL A 121 2.48 -9.36 2.86
CA VAL A 121 3.10 -8.66 3.98
C VAL A 121 3.65 -9.61 5.03
N THR A 122 3.59 -10.94 4.81
CA THR A 122 3.95 -11.96 5.80
C THR A 122 5.37 -11.79 6.30
N LYS A 123 6.34 -11.84 5.38
CA LYS A 123 7.77 -11.66 5.69
C LYS A 123 8.05 -10.30 6.34
N PHE A 124 7.25 -9.30 5.99
CA PHE A 124 7.38 -7.95 6.55
C PHE A 124 6.94 -7.92 8.02
N ILE A 125 5.79 -8.52 8.35
CA ILE A 125 5.29 -8.63 9.73
C ILE A 125 6.23 -9.49 10.59
N GLU A 126 6.68 -10.63 10.07
CA GLU A 126 7.60 -11.54 10.79
C GLU A 126 8.91 -10.84 11.17
N LYS A 127 9.50 -10.08 10.23
CA LYS A 127 10.72 -9.31 10.49
C LYS A 127 10.52 -8.31 11.63
N ILE A 128 9.36 -7.65 11.69
CA ILE A 128 9.03 -6.68 12.75
C ILE A 128 8.82 -7.37 14.09
N ARG A 129 8.12 -8.51 14.11
CA ARG A 129 8.00 -9.35 15.32
C ARG A 129 9.38 -9.72 15.86
N GLY A 130 10.30 -10.15 14.99
CA GLY A 130 11.68 -10.46 15.38
C GLY A 130 12.51 -9.29 15.89
N ILE A 131 12.18 -8.04 15.53
CA ILE A 131 12.85 -6.84 16.04
C ILE A 131 12.34 -6.45 17.43
N PHE A 132 11.03 -6.56 17.68
CA PHE A 132 10.39 -5.99 18.87
C PHE A 132 9.99 -7.00 19.96
N VAL A 133 10.09 -8.31 19.69
CA VAL A 133 9.69 -9.41 20.61
C VAL A 133 10.91 -10.24 21.02
N LYS A 134 12.05 -9.59 21.28
CA LYS A 134 13.19 -10.23 21.95
C LYS A 134 13.01 -10.26 23.45
#